data_AF-A0A7V4JHW7-F1
#
_entry.id   AF-A0A7V4JHW7-F1
#
_cell.length_a   1.000
_cell.length_b   1.000
_cell.length_c   1.000
_cell.angle_alpha   90.00
_cell.angle_beta   90.00
_cell.angle_gamma   90.00
#
_symmetry.space_group_name_H-M   'P 1'
#
loop_
_entity.id
_entity.type
_entity.pdbx_description
1 polymer ?
#
loop_
_entity_poly.entity_id
_entity_poly.type
_entity_poly.pdbx_seq_one_letter_code
_entity_poly.pdbx_strand_id
1 'polypeptide(L)'
;NCHHVCPTGCLPYDGTVIDATRCLTYLNEHEGEWPDWLDPSAHNALVGCMRCQEMCPADRFYLRLPKVVAEFDREETQWILRDLPAENLPPGVLAKLQALDLDDYSTVLGRNLRALIVAEQLRGASHARPRGGPHADR
;
A
#
# COMPACT_ATOMS: atom_id res chain seq x y z
N ASN A 1 5.89 -16.65 11.18
CA ASN A 1 6.36 -15.27 10.94
C ASN A 1 5.41 -14.46 10.06
N CYS A 2 5.20 -14.85 8.80
CA CYS A 2 4.32 -14.12 7.86
C CYS A 2 2.87 -13.91 8.36
N HIS A 3 2.27 -14.91 9.03
CA HIS A 3 0.93 -14.80 9.63
C HIS A 3 0.80 -13.59 10.58
N HIS A 4 1.79 -13.35 11.45
CA HIS A 4 1.72 -12.30 12.47
C HIS A 4 1.81 -10.87 11.91
N VAL A 5 2.30 -10.72 10.67
CA VAL A 5 2.51 -9.40 10.04
C VAL A 5 1.57 -9.15 8.86
N CYS A 6 0.72 -10.12 8.53
CA CYS A 6 -0.30 -9.97 7.51
C CYS A 6 -1.34 -8.91 7.96
N PRO A 7 -1.49 -7.77 7.26
CA PRO A 7 -2.38 -6.70 7.72
C PRO A 7 -3.86 -7.10 7.74
N THR A 8 -4.26 -8.09 6.95
CA THR A 8 -5.65 -8.51 6.77
C THR A 8 -5.97 -9.87 7.39
N GLY A 9 -4.95 -10.54 7.95
CA GLY A 9 -5.05 -11.89 8.50
C GLY A 9 -5.38 -12.97 7.45
N CYS A 10 -5.06 -12.76 6.17
CA CYS A 10 -5.40 -13.72 5.10
C CYS A 10 -4.53 -14.99 5.08
N LEU A 11 -3.37 -14.95 5.75
CA LEU A 11 -2.48 -16.10 5.92
C LEU A 11 -2.96 -16.87 7.16
N PRO A 12 -3.29 -18.16 7.09
CA PRO A 12 -3.65 -18.95 8.27
C PRO A 12 -2.40 -19.37 9.06
N TYR A 13 -2.55 -19.59 10.38
CA TYR A 13 -1.42 -19.95 11.24
C TYR A 13 -0.92 -21.39 11.01
N ASP A 14 -1.83 -22.29 10.64
CA ASP A 14 -1.57 -23.72 10.43
C ASP A 14 -0.87 -24.04 9.10
N GLY A 15 -0.55 -23.03 8.29
CA GLY A 15 0.11 -23.19 7.00
C GLY A 15 -0.81 -23.75 5.90
N THR A 16 -2.13 -23.69 6.08
CA THR A 16 -3.11 -24.03 5.05
C THR A 16 -3.18 -22.95 3.95
N VAL A 17 -4.11 -23.15 3.01
CA VAL A 17 -4.30 -22.30 1.84
C VAL A 17 -4.66 -20.88 2.25
N ILE A 18 -4.00 -19.91 1.61
CA ILE A 18 -4.27 -18.48 1.82
C ILE A 18 -5.67 -18.11 1.34
N ASP A 19 -6.32 -17.17 2.04
CA ASP A 19 -7.52 -16.52 1.50
C ASP A 19 -7.11 -15.37 0.57
N ALA A 20 -7.02 -15.67 -0.73
CA ALA A 20 -6.60 -14.69 -1.72
C ALA A 20 -7.54 -13.46 -1.79
N THR A 21 -8.83 -13.64 -1.50
CA THR A 21 -9.82 -12.54 -1.55
C THR A 21 -9.62 -11.52 -0.43
N ARG A 22 -8.94 -11.93 0.65
CA ARG A 22 -8.56 -11.05 1.76
C ARG A 22 -7.12 -10.54 1.64
N CYS A 23 -6.35 -10.98 0.65
CA CYS A 23 -4.97 -10.54 0.48
C CYS A 23 -4.91 -9.06 0.12
N LEU A 24 -4.08 -8.28 0.82
CA LEU A 24 -3.97 -6.86 0.53
C LEU A 24 -3.42 -6.57 -0.88
N THR A 25 -2.58 -7.46 -1.43
CA THR A 25 -2.15 -7.42 -2.83
C THR A 25 -3.36 -7.44 -3.76
N TYR A 26 -4.26 -8.42 -3.59
CA TYR A 26 -5.48 -8.54 -4.38
C TYR A 26 -6.32 -7.26 -4.29
N LEU A 27 -6.56 -6.77 -3.08
CA LEU A 27 -7.35 -5.55 -2.86
C LEU A 27 -6.73 -4.32 -3.53
N ASN A 28 -5.42 -4.13 -3.40
CA ASN A 28 -4.73 -2.99 -4.01
C ASN A 28 -4.70 -3.08 -5.55
N GLU A 29 -4.64 -4.28 -6.12
CA GLU A 29 -4.47 -4.48 -7.57
C GLU A 29 -5.79 -4.58 -8.34
N HIS A 30 -6.92 -4.80 -7.68
CA HIS A 30 -8.23 -4.95 -8.33
C HIS A 30 -9.14 -3.77 -8.12
N GLU A 31 -9.76 -3.30 -9.21
CA GLU A 31 -10.79 -2.26 -9.20
C GLU A 31 -11.94 -2.59 -8.24
N GLY A 32 -12.56 -1.53 -7.71
CA GLY A 32 -13.71 -1.64 -6.80
C GLY A 32 -13.54 -0.85 -5.52
N GLU A 33 -14.57 -0.92 -4.68
CA GLU A 33 -14.60 -0.29 -3.37
C GLU A 33 -13.82 -1.10 -2.34
N TRP A 34 -13.32 -0.42 -1.31
CA TRP A 34 -12.69 -1.08 -0.18
C TRP A 34 -13.74 -1.85 0.63
N PRO A 35 -13.48 -3.12 1.00
CA PRO A 35 -14.41 -3.84 1.86
C PRO A 35 -14.52 -3.18 3.24
N ASP A 36 -15.73 -3.13 3.82
CA ASP A 36 -15.97 -2.51 5.14
C ASP A 36 -15.13 -3.11 6.28
N TRP A 37 -14.71 -4.38 6.13
CA TRP A 37 -13.88 -5.06 7.12
C TRP A 37 -12.40 -4.70 7.04
N LEU A 38 -11.96 -4.03 5.97
CA LEU A 38 -10.57 -3.66 5.78
C LEU A 38 -10.22 -2.47 6.67
N ASP A 39 -9.30 -2.67 7.62
CA ASP A 39 -8.76 -1.58 8.41
C ASP A 39 -8.04 -0.58 7.47
N PRO A 40 -8.43 0.72 7.44
CA PRO A 40 -7.79 1.71 6.58
C PRO A 40 -6.27 1.86 6.82
N SER A 41 -5.77 1.52 8.01
CA SER A 41 -4.35 1.53 8.33
C SER A 41 -3.56 0.38 7.70
N ALA A 42 -4.23 -0.61 7.10
CA ALA A 42 -3.60 -1.77 6.47
C ALA A 42 -2.81 -1.42 5.20
N HIS A 43 -3.21 -0.39 4.45
CA HIS A 43 -2.54 0.02 3.21
C HIS A 43 -1.09 0.44 3.47
N ASN A 44 -0.16 -0.16 2.72
CA ASN A 44 1.28 0.02 2.91
C ASN A 44 2.10 0.07 1.61
N ALA A 45 1.47 -0.15 0.45
CA ALA A 45 2.08 0.02 -0.87
C ALA A 45 1.07 0.58 -1.86
N LEU A 46 1.58 1.20 -2.95
CA LEU A 46 0.74 1.77 -4.02
C LEU A 46 0.14 0.67 -4.89
N VAL A 47 0.90 -0.42 -5.08
CA VAL A 47 0.50 -1.66 -5.77
C VAL A 47 1.04 -2.82 -4.93
N GLY A 48 0.28 -3.91 -4.83
CA GLY A 48 0.68 -5.09 -4.08
C GLY A 48 0.79 -4.90 -2.56
N CYS A 49 1.51 -5.81 -1.90
CA CYS A 49 1.84 -5.79 -0.47
C CYS A 49 3.01 -6.75 -0.22
N MET A 50 4.03 -6.30 0.52
CA MET A 50 5.25 -7.09 0.77
C MET A 50 5.42 -7.52 2.24
N ARG A 51 4.46 -7.21 3.13
CA ARG A 51 4.59 -7.44 4.58
C ARG A 51 5.00 -8.87 4.96
N CYS A 52 4.46 -9.87 4.29
CA CYS A 52 4.80 -11.26 4.56
C CYS A 52 6.22 -11.63 4.12
N GLN A 53 6.71 -11.06 3.01
CA GLN A 53 8.06 -11.27 2.50
C GLN A 53 9.11 -10.45 3.27
N GLU A 54 8.77 -9.23 3.69
CA GLU A 54 9.64 -8.36 4.51
C GLU A 54 10.17 -9.05 5.78
N MET A 55 9.37 -9.94 6.36
CA MET A 55 9.71 -10.70 7.56
C MET A 55 10.15 -12.14 7.29
N CYS A 56 10.22 -12.54 6.02
CA CYS A 56 10.61 -13.88 5.62
C CYS A 56 12.12 -14.07 5.81
N PRO A 57 12.58 -15.06 6.60
CA PRO A 57 14.02 -15.31 6.79
C PRO A 57 14.75 -15.67 5.50
N ALA A 58 14.05 -16.24 4.52
CA ALA A 58 14.62 -16.57 3.21
C ALA A 58 14.91 -15.31 2.37
N ASP A 59 14.12 -14.24 2.55
CA ASP A 59 14.21 -13.02 1.74
C ASP A 59 15.18 -11.98 2.31
N ARG A 60 15.76 -12.24 3.49
CA ARG A 60 16.63 -11.30 4.24
C ARG A 60 17.78 -10.69 3.44
N PHE A 61 18.25 -11.38 2.39
CA PHE A 61 19.38 -10.92 1.55
C PHE A 61 18.96 -10.42 0.17
N TYR A 62 17.69 -10.60 -0.20
CA TYR A 62 17.17 -10.31 -1.54
C TYR A 62 16.37 -9.01 -1.56
N LEU A 63 15.81 -8.59 -0.43
CA LEU A 63 15.10 -7.33 -0.31
C LEU A 63 16.07 -6.14 -0.40
N ARG A 64 16.25 -5.61 -1.61
CA ARG A 64 16.94 -4.35 -1.87
C ARG A 64 15.93 -3.36 -2.43
N LEU A 65 15.55 -2.37 -1.62
CA LEU A 65 14.67 -1.30 -2.07
C LEU A 65 15.54 -0.14 -2.61
N PRO A 66 15.48 0.18 -3.92
CA PRO A 66 16.09 1.40 -4.43
C PRO A 66 15.39 2.62 -3.80
N LYS A 67 16.14 3.69 -3.51
CA LYS A 67 15.61 4.84 -2.75
C LYS A 67 14.52 5.61 -3.51
N VAL A 68 14.74 5.88 -4.80
CA VAL A 68 13.80 6.56 -5.71
C VAL A 68 14.16 6.12 -7.12
N VAL A 69 13.17 5.69 -7.91
CA VAL A 69 13.36 5.27 -9.31
C VAL A 69 12.65 6.18 -10.31
N ALA A 70 11.68 6.98 -9.85
CA ALA A 70 10.97 7.98 -10.63
C ALA A 70 10.35 9.04 -9.72
N GLU A 71 10.09 10.22 -10.28
CA GLU A 71 9.31 11.30 -9.68
C GLU A 71 8.18 11.70 -10.62
N PHE A 72 7.02 12.00 -10.03
CA PHE A 72 5.86 12.53 -10.72
C PHE A 72 5.58 13.93 -10.19
N ASP A 73 5.45 14.90 -11.08
CA ASP A 73 5.12 16.26 -10.68
C ASP A 73 3.63 16.40 -10.30
N ARG A 74 3.21 17.63 -9.99
CA ARG A 74 1.82 17.93 -9.61
C ARG A 74 0.82 17.58 -10.70
N GLU A 75 1.11 17.93 -11.95
CA GLU A 75 0.21 17.72 -13.07
C GLU A 75 0.11 16.23 -13.40
N GLU A 76 1.24 15.53 -13.42
CA GLU A 76 1.28 14.08 -13.62
C GLU A 76 0.54 13.33 -12.50
N THR A 77 0.73 13.75 -11.25
CA THR A 77 -0.01 13.20 -10.10
C THR A 77 -1.52 13.44 -10.26
N GLN A 78 -1.94 14.61 -10.76
CA GLN A 78 -3.36 14.88 -11.03
C GLN A 78 -3.95 13.95 -12.09
N TRP A 79 -3.15 13.48 -13.05
CA TRP A 79 -3.57 12.46 -14.01
C TRP A 79 -3.70 11.08 -13.36
N ILE A 80 -2.72 10.67 -12.55
CA ILE A 80 -2.75 9.41 -11.79
C ILE A 80 -3.99 9.32 -10.89
N LEU A 81 -4.35 10.44 -10.23
CA LEU A 81 -5.50 10.49 -9.32
C LEU A 81 -6.86 10.26 -9.98
N ARG A 82 -6.94 10.27 -11.32
CA ARG A 82 -8.18 10.08 -12.07
C ARG A 82 -8.49 8.62 -12.36
N ASP A 83 -7.59 7.69 -12.05
CA ASP A 83 -7.83 6.25 -12.19
C ASP A 83 -8.28 5.88 -13.64
N LEU A 84 -7.63 6.46 -14.65
CA LEU A 84 -7.98 6.26 -16.06
C LEU A 84 -7.27 5.02 -16.63
N PRO A 85 -7.89 4.30 -17.58
CA PRO A 85 -7.19 3.31 -18.40
C PRO A 85 -5.94 3.88 -19.06
N ALA A 86 -4.90 3.05 -19.23
CA ALA A 86 -3.59 3.46 -19.71
C ALA A 86 -3.64 4.20 -21.05
N GLU A 87 -4.50 3.76 -21.98
CA GLU A 87 -4.70 4.36 -23.29
C GLU A 87 -5.27 5.78 -23.24
N ASN A 88 -5.84 6.20 -22.12
CA ASN A 88 -6.42 7.52 -21.90
C ASN A 88 -5.49 8.47 -21.11
N LEU A 89 -4.28 8.03 -20.77
CA LEU A 89 -3.30 8.86 -20.08
C LEU A 89 -2.47 9.71 -21.07
N PRO A 90 -1.99 10.89 -20.65
CA PRO A 90 -1.04 11.66 -21.44
C PRO A 90 0.21 10.82 -21.76
N PRO A 91 0.82 10.95 -22.97
CA PRO A 91 1.96 10.13 -23.38
C PRO A 91 3.14 10.14 -22.40
N GLY A 92 3.42 11.29 -21.76
CA GLY A 92 4.49 11.40 -20.78
C GLY A 92 4.22 10.60 -19.49
N VAL A 93 2.98 10.64 -18.99
CA VAL A 93 2.58 9.88 -17.80
C VAL A 93 2.59 8.39 -18.10
N LEU A 94 2.02 7.98 -19.24
CA LEU A 94 2.01 6.59 -19.69
C LEU A 94 3.44 6.03 -19.83
N ALA A 95 4.34 6.76 -20.48
CA ALA A 95 5.73 6.33 -20.64
C ALA A 95 6.45 6.14 -19.29
N LYS A 96 6.18 7.00 -18.30
CA LYS A 96 6.72 6.82 -16.94
C LYS A 96 6.14 5.60 -16.24
N LEU A 97 4.82 5.36 -16.34
CA LEU A 97 4.21 4.17 -15.74
C LEU A 97 4.73 2.88 -16.39
N GLN A 98 4.88 2.86 -17.71
CA GLN A 98 5.47 1.73 -18.44
C GLN A 98 6.92 1.46 -18.05
N ALA A 99 7.73 2.51 -17.83
CA ALA A 99 9.10 2.36 -17.36
C ALA A 99 9.21 1.77 -15.94
N LEU A 100 8.09 1.75 -15.19
CA LEU A 100 7.97 1.22 -13.84
C LEU A 100 7.16 -0.09 -13.79
N ASP A 101 6.71 -0.61 -14.93
CA ASP A 101 5.76 -1.73 -15.04
C ASP A 101 4.46 -1.49 -14.23
N LEU A 102 3.94 -0.25 -14.29
CA LEU A 102 2.75 0.19 -13.54
C LEU A 102 1.53 0.55 -14.41
N ASP A 103 1.64 0.47 -15.74
CA ASP A 103 0.58 0.89 -16.66
C ASP A 103 -0.70 0.03 -16.54
N ASP A 104 -0.56 -1.27 -16.32
CA ASP A 104 -1.70 -2.18 -16.08
C ASP A 104 -2.47 -1.87 -14.79
N TYR A 105 -1.90 -1.09 -13.86
CA TYR A 105 -2.54 -0.67 -12.61
C TYR A 105 -3.11 0.75 -12.66
N SER A 106 -3.06 1.41 -13.82
CA SER A 106 -3.45 2.82 -13.99
C SER A 106 -4.87 3.16 -13.48
N THR A 107 -5.78 2.19 -13.49
CA THR A 107 -7.17 2.33 -12.99
C THR A 107 -7.31 2.20 -11.47
N VAL A 108 -6.24 1.90 -10.74
CA VAL A 108 -6.26 1.75 -9.28
C VAL A 108 -5.26 2.63 -8.52
N LEU A 109 -4.29 3.22 -9.21
CA LEU A 109 -3.21 4.00 -8.57
C LEU A 109 -3.73 5.18 -7.74
N GLY A 110 -4.71 5.92 -8.24
CA GLY A 110 -5.29 7.10 -7.59
C GLY A 110 -6.03 6.75 -6.30
N ARG A 111 -6.91 5.74 -6.33
CA ARG A 111 -7.59 5.26 -5.11
C ARG A 111 -6.60 4.71 -4.08
N ASN A 112 -5.53 4.03 -4.52
CA ASN A 112 -4.52 3.48 -3.64
C ASN A 112 -3.66 4.56 -3.00
N LEU A 113 -3.28 5.59 -3.77
CA LEU A 113 -2.53 6.75 -3.24
C LEU A 113 -3.33 7.49 -2.15
N ARG A 114 -4.64 7.67 -2.35
CA ARG A 114 -5.52 8.25 -1.32
C ARG A 114 -5.55 7.37 -0.06
N ALA A 115 -5.70 6.06 -0.22
CA ALA A 115 -5.73 5.12 0.90
C ALA A 115 -4.40 5.10 1.68
N LEU A 116 -3.27 5.18 0.98
CA LEU A 116 -1.94 5.27 1.60
C LEU A 116 -1.77 6.52 2.45
N ILE A 117 -2.20 7.69 1.96
CA ILE A 117 -2.11 8.94 2.71
C ILE A 117 -2.91 8.82 4.02
N VAL A 118 -4.12 8.25 3.98
CA VAL A 118 -4.93 8.00 5.18
C VAL A 118 -4.21 7.04 6.12
N ALA A 119 -3.66 5.93 5.60
CA ALA A 119 -2.96 4.95 6.40
C ALA A 119 -1.71 5.52 7.10
N GLU A 120 -0.93 6.36 6.40
CA GLU A 120 0.22 7.09 6.97
C GLU A 120 -0.21 8.06 8.08
N GLN A 121 -1.30 8.79 7.88
CA GLN A 121 -1.85 9.71 8.89
C GLN A 121 -2.28 8.95 10.16
N LEU A 122 -2.98 7.82 10.00
CA LEU A 122 -3.40 6.97 11.11
C LEU A 122 -2.20 6.41 11.88
N ARG A 123 -1.18 5.89 11.16
CA ARG A 123 0.07 5.40 11.77
C ARG A 123 0.80 6.51 12.53
N GLY A 124 0.91 7.71 11.95
CA GLY A 124 1.53 8.88 12.59
C GLY A 124 0.79 9.32 13.85
N ALA A 125 -0.55 9.29 13.83
CA ALA A 125 -1.38 9.61 15.00
C ALA A 125 -1.22 8.57 16.14
N SER A 126 -1.07 7.29 15.83
CA SER A 126 -0.80 6.24 16.83
C SER A 126 0.56 6.36 17.52
N HIS A 127 1.54 7.02 16.88
CA HIS A 127 2.87 7.28 17.44
C HIS A 127 2.98 8.62 18.17
N ALA A 128 1.94 9.45 18.13
CA ALA A 128 1.86 10.66 18.95
C ALA A 128 1.68 10.25 20.42
N ARG A 129 2.78 10.22 21.17
CA ARG A 129 2.76 10.08 22.64
C ARG A 129 1.69 11.02 23.21
N PRO A 130 0.81 10.58 24.13
CA PRO A 130 -0.08 11.52 24.80
C PRO A 130 0.79 12.59 25.47
N ARG A 131 0.55 13.87 25.12
CA ARG A 131 1.17 14.98 25.84
C ARG A 131 0.71 14.85 27.29
N GLY A 132 1.68 14.82 28.21
CA GLY A 132 1.50 14.42 29.61
C GLY A 132 0.20 14.94 30.24
N GLY A 133 -0.57 14.02 30.81
CA GLY A 133 -1.52 14.36 31.87
C GLY A 133 -0.76 14.74 33.14
N PRO A 134 -1.30 15.63 33.98
CA PRO A 134 -0.61 16.08 35.18
C PRO A 134 -0.65 14.94 36.20
N HIS A 135 0.46 14.22 36.35
CA HIS A 135 0.74 13.61 37.65
C HIS A 135 1.25 14.73 38.55
N ALA A 136 0.29 15.31 39.27
CA ALA A 136 0.52 16.15 40.42
C ALA A 136 1.29 15.37 41.49
N ASP A 137 2.20 16.08 42.15
CA ASP A 137 2.91 15.65 43.34
C ASP A 137 1.97 14.98 44.36
N ARG A 138 2.34 13.76 44.79
CA ARG A 138 2.25 13.26 46.16
C ARG A 138 2.95 11.92 46.30
#